data_AF-A0A2H0LCV8-F1
#
_entry.id   AF-A0A2H0LCV8-F1
#
_cell.length_a   1.000
_cell.length_b   1.000
_cell.length_c   1.000
_cell.angle_alpha   90.00
_cell.angle_beta   90.00
_cell.angle_gamma   90.00
#
_symmetry.space_group_name_H-M   'P 1'
#
loop_
_entity.id
_entity.type
_entity.pdbx_description
1 polymer ?
#
loop_
_entity_poly.entity_id
_entity_poly.type
_entity_poly.pdbx_seq_one_letter_code
_entity_poly.pdbx_strand_id
1 'polypeptide(L)'
;MTQELYHPMRWFNWLNLRPFAQFRHTAYSKGAQQQAPQFRQAGGGGIELNTRLFRVFPIETNWLGLNIHKLRHIITPAVTYSYQGKPTIDSAQLRGSTLEKSNTVRPSIEQKFQTKRLVDGEWQKVDLARFITEIRYDLEGADGVGGEWNDLTMDLEAVPYDWLRVESDATIDPHIGKMTAFNADLVFRPNVGGLTTSAISAGEYSGKDNQYNELPWVLGLGWRYTRNTSSQLTMSTEFDLGPKWRIGYYHALDVKRFVTETSPTDSRVVKKIYDFADQQFRIRRDFHEWTAELIYGIERQEGETLLLLFRLKAFPDMPFEFQKGYHQPKAGRNFPKQ
;
A
#
# COMPACT_ATOMS: atom_id res chain seq x y z
N MET A 1 -9.59 -13.09 -15.91
CA MET A 1 -8.63 -12.34 -16.74
C MET A 1 -9.25 -11.00 -17.14
N THR A 2 -8.48 -9.91 -17.05
CA THR A 2 -8.88 -8.58 -17.54
C THR A 2 -7.92 -8.17 -18.64
N GLN A 3 -8.45 -7.74 -19.78
CA GLN A 3 -7.71 -7.15 -20.89
C GLN A 3 -8.06 -5.67 -20.97
N GLU A 4 -7.07 -4.83 -21.25
CA GLU A 4 -7.24 -3.39 -21.41
C GLU A 4 -6.49 -2.94 -22.67
N LEU A 5 -7.16 -2.16 -23.50
CA LEU A 5 -6.59 -1.52 -24.68
C LEU A 5 -6.68 -0.01 -24.46
N TYR A 6 -5.59 0.72 -24.67
CA TYR A 6 -5.57 2.17 -24.51
C TYR A 6 -4.77 2.82 -25.64
N HIS A 7 -5.05 4.09 -25.90
CA HIS A 7 -4.32 4.85 -26.91
C HIS A 7 -3.93 6.22 -26.36
N PRO A 8 -2.68 6.43 -25.93
CA PRO A 8 -2.26 7.69 -25.36
C PRO A 8 -2.09 8.75 -26.45
N MET A 9 -2.75 9.90 -26.28
CA MET A 9 -2.66 11.05 -27.15
C MET A 9 -2.19 12.26 -26.36
N ARG A 10 -1.41 13.14 -27.00
CA ARG A 10 -1.04 14.43 -26.43
C ARG A 10 -1.65 15.54 -27.27
N TRP A 11 -2.57 16.29 -26.69
CA TRP A 11 -3.25 17.42 -27.32
C TRP A 11 -2.65 18.73 -26.82
N PHE A 12 -2.46 19.69 -27.74
CA PHE A 12 -1.93 21.03 -27.45
C PHE A 12 -0.58 21.06 -26.71
N ASN A 13 0.18 19.97 -26.71
CA ASN A 13 1.43 19.78 -25.96
C ASN A 13 1.35 19.88 -24.42
N TRP A 14 0.20 20.22 -23.84
CA TRP A 14 0.04 20.33 -22.37
C TRP A 14 -1.04 19.39 -21.81
N LEU A 15 -1.96 18.92 -22.65
CA LEU A 15 -3.04 18.01 -22.26
C LEU A 15 -2.73 16.60 -22.74
N ASN A 16 -2.71 15.62 -21.84
CA ASN A 16 -2.68 14.22 -22.22
C ASN A 16 -4.10 13.66 -22.12
N LEU A 17 -4.47 12.90 -23.14
CA LEU A 17 -5.76 12.25 -23.27
C LEU A 17 -5.52 10.77 -23.54
N ARG A 18 -6.12 9.89 -22.75
CA ARG A 18 -5.98 8.44 -22.87
C ARG A 18 -7.34 7.77 -22.83
N PRO A 19 -7.99 7.55 -23.99
CA PRO A 19 -9.08 6.61 -24.09
C PRO A 19 -8.59 5.21 -23.76
N PHE A 20 -9.44 4.45 -23.07
CA PHE A 20 -9.22 3.04 -22.79
C PHE A 20 -10.52 2.24 -22.94
N ALA A 21 -10.38 0.97 -23.31
CA ALA A 21 -11.44 -0.02 -23.34
C ALA A 21 -10.98 -1.23 -22.53
N GLN A 22 -11.86 -1.76 -21.70
CA GLN A 22 -11.57 -2.89 -20.82
C GLN A 22 -12.56 -4.03 -21.04
N PHE A 23 -12.06 -5.25 -20.99
CA PHE A 23 -12.85 -6.45 -21.12
C PHE A 23 -12.42 -7.47 -20.07
N ARG A 24 -13.37 -7.93 -19.26
CA ARG A 24 -13.12 -8.86 -18.15
C ARG A 24 -13.91 -10.13 -18.35
N HIS A 25 -13.19 -11.25 -18.24
CA HIS A 25 -13.75 -12.59 -18.20
C HIS A 25 -13.38 -13.30 -16.91
N THR A 26 -14.36 -13.89 -16.26
CA THR A 26 -14.13 -14.71 -15.07
C THR A 26 -14.85 -16.03 -15.20
N ALA A 27 -14.10 -17.12 -15.08
CA ALA A 27 -14.66 -18.46 -15.01
C ALA A 27 -14.71 -18.90 -13.55
N TYR A 28 -15.88 -19.40 -13.13
CA TYR A 28 -16.13 -19.93 -11.80
C TYR A 28 -16.39 -21.42 -11.92
N SER A 29 -15.71 -22.22 -11.10
CA SER A 29 -15.95 -23.66 -11.03
C SER A 29 -17.29 -23.99 -10.35
N LYS A 30 -17.82 -23.09 -9.50
CA LYS A 30 -19.10 -23.21 -8.82
C LYS A 30 -19.76 -21.83 -8.67
N GLY A 31 -21.07 -21.76 -8.89
CA GLY A 31 -21.90 -20.58 -8.60
C GLY A 31 -22.29 -20.49 -7.11
N ALA A 32 -23.04 -19.45 -6.73
CA ALA A 32 -23.48 -19.28 -5.34
C ALA A 32 -24.52 -20.32 -4.90
N GLN A 33 -25.42 -20.70 -5.82
CA GLN A 33 -26.46 -21.70 -5.64
C GLN A 33 -26.31 -22.93 -6.55
N GLN A 34 -25.69 -22.79 -7.73
CA GLN A 34 -25.54 -23.89 -8.70
C GLN A 34 -24.12 -24.47 -8.68
N GLN A 35 -24.01 -25.80 -8.73
CA GLN A 35 -22.72 -26.50 -8.77
C GLN A 35 -22.09 -26.56 -10.18
N ALA A 36 -22.74 -25.97 -11.19
CA ALA A 36 -22.22 -25.95 -12.56
C ALA A 36 -21.18 -24.84 -12.77
N PRO A 37 -20.22 -25.01 -13.69
CA PRO A 37 -19.30 -23.96 -14.10
C PRO A 37 -20.06 -22.75 -14.67
N GLN A 38 -19.66 -21.55 -14.29
CA GLN A 38 -20.26 -20.30 -14.76
C GLN A 38 -19.20 -19.39 -15.40
N PHE A 39 -19.57 -18.74 -16.51
CA PHE A 39 -18.69 -17.82 -17.24
C PHE A 39 -19.30 -16.42 -17.26
N ARG A 40 -18.60 -15.47 -16.62
CA ARG A 40 -19.02 -14.06 -16.51
C ARG A 40 -18.17 -13.20 -17.43
N GLN A 41 -18.83 -12.31 -18.17
CA GLN A 41 -18.18 -11.31 -19.01
C GLN A 41 -18.64 -9.91 -18.60
N ALA A 42 -17.75 -8.93 -18.64
CA ALA A 42 -18.08 -7.53 -18.47
C ALA A 42 -17.19 -6.67 -19.39
N GLY A 43 -17.81 -5.74 -20.09
CA GLY A 43 -17.13 -4.74 -20.92
C GLY A 43 -17.24 -3.36 -20.30
N GLY A 44 -16.25 -2.52 -20.59
CA GLY A 44 -16.24 -1.12 -20.17
C GLY A 44 -15.22 -0.32 -20.94
N GLY A 45 -15.11 0.94 -20.58
CA GLY A 45 -14.15 1.85 -21.17
C GLY A 45 -14.26 3.23 -20.54
N GLY A 46 -13.39 4.13 -20.98
CA GLY A 46 -13.32 5.44 -20.39
C GLY A 46 -12.28 6.32 -21.05
N ILE A 47 -12.12 7.50 -20.48
CA ILE A 47 -11.15 8.49 -20.93
C ILE A 47 -10.48 9.05 -19.68
N GLU A 48 -9.15 9.11 -19.70
CA GLU A 48 -8.36 9.85 -18.72
C GLU A 48 -7.79 11.11 -19.37
N LEU A 49 -7.96 12.23 -18.67
CA LEU A 49 -7.38 13.52 -19.04
C LEU A 49 -6.42 13.95 -17.94
N ASN A 50 -5.22 14.40 -18.27
CA ASN A 50 -4.31 15.01 -17.30
C ASN A 50 -3.47 16.13 -17.92
N THR A 51 -3.01 17.06 -17.09
CA THR A 51 -2.00 18.06 -17.45
C THR A 51 -0.92 18.09 -16.39
N ARG A 52 0.28 18.56 -16.74
CA ARG A 52 1.41 18.65 -15.81
C ARG A 52 1.91 20.07 -15.74
N LEU A 53 1.66 20.72 -14.61
CA LEU A 53 2.11 22.07 -14.30
C LEU A 53 3.31 21.98 -13.36
N PHE A 54 4.28 22.88 -13.49
CA PHE A 54 5.37 22.93 -12.52
C PHE A 54 5.89 24.35 -12.31
N ARG A 55 6.41 24.58 -11.12
CA ARG A 55 7.13 25.81 -10.75
C ARG A 55 8.41 25.44 -10.00
N VAL A 56 9.49 26.14 -10.30
CA VAL A 56 10.75 26.04 -9.56
C VAL A 56 10.88 27.28 -8.70
N PHE A 57 10.93 27.07 -7.39
CA PHE A 57 11.19 28.11 -6.42
C PHE A 57 12.70 28.19 -6.17
N PRO A 58 13.31 29.39 -6.26
CA PRO A 58 14.74 29.60 -5.99
C PRO A 58 14.99 29.65 -4.48
N ILE A 59 14.58 28.60 -3.77
CA ILE A 59 14.77 28.44 -2.33
C ILE A 59 16.05 27.64 -2.13
N GLU A 60 16.94 28.17 -1.30
CA GLU A 60 18.17 27.53 -0.86
C GLU A 60 18.12 27.49 0.67
N THR A 61 18.00 26.30 1.25
CA THR A 61 17.92 26.17 2.71
C THR A 61 18.42 24.82 3.19
N ASN A 62 19.08 24.82 4.34
CA ASN A 62 19.42 23.60 5.07
C ASN A 62 18.66 23.51 6.41
N TRP A 63 17.45 24.06 6.46
CA TRP A 63 16.62 23.94 7.65
C TRP A 63 16.34 22.46 7.96
N LEU A 64 16.59 22.08 9.22
CA LEU A 64 16.54 20.70 9.73
C LEU A 64 17.41 19.67 8.97
N GLY A 65 18.43 20.07 8.22
CA GLY A 65 19.28 19.12 7.48
C GLY A 65 18.69 18.65 6.15
N LEU A 66 17.63 19.30 5.64
CA LEU A 66 16.95 18.88 4.41
C LEU A 66 17.74 19.15 3.12
N ASN A 67 18.75 20.02 3.17
CA ASN A 67 19.60 20.41 2.03
C ASN A 67 18.80 20.67 0.74
N ILE A 68 17.89 21.65 0.79
CA ILE A 68 17.03 22.03 -0.34
C ILE A 68 17.80 23.00 -1.22
N HIS A 69 18.12 22.56 -2.44
CA HIS A 69 18.70 23.39 -3.50
C HIS A 69 17.73 23.50 -4.66
N LYS A 70 16.97 24.61 -4.68
CA LYS A 70 15.79 24.84 -5.52
C LYS A 70 14.70 23.82 -5.25
N LEU A 71 13.49 24.32 -4.99
CA LEU A 71 12.33 23.47 -4.79
C LEU A 71 11.48 23.47 -6.06
N ARG A 72 11.39 22.33 -6.73
CA ARG A 72 10.47 22.12 -7.84
C ARG A 72 9.18 21.51 -7.32
N HIS A 73 8.07 22.24 -7.47
CA HIS A 73 6.73 21.73 -7.24
C HIS A 73 6.09 21.40 -8.58
N ILE A 74 5.54 20.20 -8.69
CA ILE A 74 4.82 19.70 -9.86
C ILE A 74 3.40 19.41 -9.39
N ILE A 75 2.41 19.94 -10.11
CA ILE A 75 1.00 19.66 -9.89
C ILE A 75 0.47 18.99 -11.15
N THR A 76 -0.12 17.82 -10.98
CA THR A 76 -0.70 17.02 -12.07
C THR A 76 -2.18 16.80 -11.75
N PRO A 77 -3.07 17.72 -12.15
CA PRO A 77 -4.49 17.45 -12.08
C PRO A 77 -4.87 16.44 -13.17
N ALA A 78 -5.75 15.51 -12.80
CA ALA A 78 -6.29 14.50 -13.70
C ALA A 78 -7.79 14.33 -13.46
N VAL A 79 -8.51 13.90 -14.50
CA VAL A 79 -9.90 13.50 -14.42
C VAL A 79 -10.06 12.22 -15.22
N THR A 80 -10.58 11.17 -14.59
CA THR A 80 -10.89 9.91 -15.26
C THR A 80 -12.39 9.71 -15.31
N TYR A 81 -12.94 9.58 -16.51
CA TYR A 81 -14.27 9.03 -16.74
C TYR A 81 -14.15 7.53 -17.00
N SER A 82 -14.97 6.73 -16.33
CA SER A 82 -14.96 5.26 -16.47
C SER A 82 -16.37 4.71 -16.43
N TYR A 83 -16.74 3.96 -17.47
CA TYR A 83 -17.97 3.22 -17.59
C TYR A 83 -17.70 1.72 -17.61
N GLN A 84 -18.53 0.98 -16.89
CA GLN A 84 -18.59 -0.46 -16.90
C GLN A 84 -20.04 -0.92 -17.06
N GLY A 85 -20.30 -1.69 -18.12
CA GLY A 85 -21.61 -2.26 -18.37
C GLY A 85 -21.99 -3.35 -17.37
N LYS A 86 -23.28 -3.64 -17.28
CA LYS A 86 -23.79 -4.73 -16.44
C LYS A 86 -23.16 -6.06 -16.88
N PRO A 87 -22.52 -6.82 -15.99
CA PRO A 87 -21.95 -8.11 -16.37
C PRO A 87 -23.01 -9.13 -16.79
N THR A 88 -22.64 -10.12 -17.61
CA THR A 88 -23.56 -11.14 -18.14
C THR A 88 -24.24 -11.99 -17.07
N ILE A 89 -23.59 -12.15 -15.92
CA ILE A 89 -24.11 -12.82 -14.73
C ILE A 89 -24.07 -11.79 -13.60
N ASP A 90 -25.13 -11.72 -12.79
CA ASP A 90 -25.22 -10.81 -11.65
C ASP A 90 -24.26 -11.24 -10.53
N SER A 91 -23.70 -10.30 -9.77
CA SER A 91 -22.76 -10.67 -8.71
C SER A 91 -23.45 -11.48 -7.59
N ALA A 92 -24.75 -11.24 -7.37
CA ALA A 92 -25.55 -11.97 -6.39
C ALA A 92 -25.64 -13.47 -6.67
N GLN A 93 -25.42 -13.89 -7.92
CA GLN A 93 -25.43 -15.30 -8.32
C GLN A 93 -24.07 -16.01 -8.15
N LEU A 94 -23.02 -15.26 -7.80
CA LEU A 94 -21.63 -15.71 -7.76
C LEU A 94 -21.00 -15.48 -6.39
N ARG A 95 -20.40 -16.53 -5.81
CA ARG A 95 -19.65 -16.39 -4.54
C ARG A 95 -18.39 -15.56 -4.74
N GLY A 96 -18.22 -14.53 -3.92
CA GLY A 96 -17.02 -13.69 -3.91
C GLY A 96 -16.88 -12.75 -5.11
N SER A 97 -17.94 -12.55 -5.90
CA SER A 97 -17.95 -11.57 -6.98
C SER A 97 -18.55 -10.26 -6.48
N THR A 98 -17.89 -9.13 -6.76
CA THR A 98 -18.37 -7.77 -6.44
C THR A 98 -18.48 -6.89 -7.68
N LEU A 99 -18.29 -7.48 -8.86
CA LEU A 99 -18.31 -6.74 -10.11
C LEU A 99 -19.73 -6.31 -10.43
N GLU A 100 -19.95 -5.02 -10.62
CA GLU A 100 -21.26 -4.45 -10.92
C GLU A 100 -21.18 -3.48 -12.11
N LYS A 101 -22.36 -3.03 -12.57
CA LYS A 101 -22.45 -1.84 -13.43
C LYS A 101 -21.85 -0.65 -12.67
N SER A 102 -21.07 0.18 -13.35
CA SER A 102 -20.60 1.44 -12.75
C SER A 102 -20.41 2.52 -13.81
N ASN A 103 -20.70 3.77 -13.45
CA ASN A 103 -20.44 4.93 -14.28
C ASN A 103 -19.89 6.04 -13.38
N THR A 104 -18.60 6.34 -13.51
CA THR A 104 -17.86 7.10 -12.50
C THR A 104 -16.99 8.18 -13.11
N VAL A 105 -16.86 9.30 -12.38
CA VAL A 105 -15.88 10.35 -12.65
C VAL A 105 -14.95 10.44 -11.44
N ARG A 106 -13.63 10.45 -11.67
CA ARG A 106 -12.61 10.53 -10.64
C ARG A 106 -11.66 11.70 -10.90
N PRO A 107 -11.94 12.89 -10.37
CA PRO A 107 -10.96 13.96 -10.31
C PRO A 107 -9.86 13.63 -9.29
N SER A 108 -8.61 13.85 -9.67
CA SER A 108 -7.47 13.73 -8.78
C SER A 108 -6.46 14.84 -8.99
N ILE A 109 -5.72 15.16 -7.94
CA ILE A 109 -4.62 16.11 -7.96
C ILE A 109 -3.41 15.42 -7.34
N GLU A 110 -2.38 15.18 -8.14
CA GLU A 110 -1.07 14.78 -7.65
C GLU A 110 -0.17 16.00 -7.49
N GLN A 111 0.47 16.12 -6.32
CA GLN A 111 1.47 17.11 -6.02
C GLN A 111 2.80 16.42 -5.74
N LYS A 112 3.87 16.85 -6.41
CA LYS A 112 5.20 16.28 -6.23
C LYS A 112 6.22 17.38 -5.96
N PHE A 113 6.98 17.22 -4.88
CA PHE A 113 8.04 18.12 -4.46
C PHE A 113 9.39 17.47 -4.71
N GLN A 114 10.28 18.20 -5.38
CA GLN A 114 11.59 17.71 -5.78
C GLN A 114 12.63 18.78 -5.51
N THR A 115 13.84 18.37 -5.13
CA THR A 115 14.98 19.28 -4.98
C THR A 115 16.22 18.69 -5.63
N LYS A 116 17.35 19.39 -5.52
CA LYS A 116 18.65 18.84 -5.88
C LYS A 116 19.50 18.66 -4.63
N ARG A 117 20.28 17.59 -4.59
CA ARG A 117 21.30 17.35 -3.58
C ARG A 117 22.63 17.04 -4.27
N LEU A 118 23.73 17.41 -3.64
CA LEU A 118 25.06 17.04 -4.10
C LEU A 118 25.36 15.64 -3.58
N VAL A 119 25.54 14.68 -4.49
CA VAL A 119 25.91 13.30 -4.20
C VAL A 119 27.16 12.99 -5.01
N ASP A 120 28.25 12.62 -4.34
CA ASP A 120 29.56 12.35 -4.97
C ASP A 120 30.07 13.47 -5.89
N GLY A 121 29.80 14.72 -5.51
CA GLY A 121 30.19 15.91 -6.29
C GLY A 121 29.27 16.24 -7.46
N GLU A 122 28.23 15.45 -7.72
CA GLU A 122 27.24 15.69 -8.78
C GLU A 122 25.88 16.11 -8.23
N TRP A 123 25.24 17.05 -8.92
CA TRP A 123 23.90 17.51 -8.58
C TRP A 123 22.84 16.50 -9.04
N GLN A 124 22.33 15.72 -8.10
CA GLN A 124 21.28 14.75 -8.35
C GLN A 124 19.92 15.28 -7.93
N LYS A 125 18.90 14.92 -8.72
CA LYS A 125 17.50 15.27 -8.42
C LYS A 125 16.95 14.28 -7.40
N VAL A 126 16.34 14.80 -6.33
CA VAL A 126 15.74 14.01 -5.26
C VAL A 126 14.26 14.36 -5.14
N ASP A 127 13.41 13.34 -5.09
CA ASP A 127 11.98 13.48 -4.82
C ASP A 127 11.78 13.51 -3.30
N LEU A 128 11.25 14.61 -2.76
CA LEU A 128 11.07 14.81 -1.32
C LEU A 128 9.72 14.28 -0.83
N ALA A 129 8.67 14.57 -1.58
CA ALA A 129 7.30 14.19 -1.23
C ALA A 129 6.42 14.10 -2.46
N ARG A 130 5.44 13.21 -2.40
CA ARG A 130 4.34 13.05 -3.34
C ARG A 130 3.07 12.96 -2.53
N PHE A 131 2.06 13.72 -2.93
CA PHE A 131 0.76 13.73 -2.28
C PHE A 131 -0.33 13.66 -3.35
N ILE A 132 -1.22 12.70 -3.26
CA ILE A 132 -2.34 12.52 -4.17
C ILE A 132 -3.62 12.70 -3.38
N THR A 133 -4.54 13.46 -3.94
CA THR A 133 -5.92 13.53 -3.46
C THR A 133 -6.83 13.14 -4.60
N GLU A 134 -7.74 12.20 -4.37
CA GLU A 134 -8.73 11.74 -5.35
C GLU A 134 -10.11 11.72 -4.69
N ILE A 135 -11.12 12.17 -5.43
CA ILE A 135 -12.52 12.00 -5.03
C ILE A 135 -13.24 11.28 -6.16
N ARG A 136 -14.17 10.39 -5.80
CA ARG A 136 -14.99 9.68 -6.77
C ARG A 136 -16.41 10.25 -6.79
N TYR A 137 -16.97 10.39 -7.98
CA TYR A 137 -18.37 10.73 -8.19
C TYR A 137 -19.04 9.62 -9.00
N ASP A 138 -20.11 9.06 -8.45
CA ASP A 138 -20.87 8.00 -9.09
C ASP A 138 -22.03 8.62 -9.86
N LEU A 139 -21.90 8.67 -11.20
CA LEU A 139 -22.95 9.13 -12.10
C LEU A 139 -24.13 8.14 -12.11
N GLU A 140 -23.82 6.85 -12.02
CA GLU A 140 -24.78 5.77 -11.90
C GLU A 140 -24.12 4.58 -11.20
N GLY A 141 -24.73 4.13 -10.10
CA GLY A 141 -24.35 2.99 -9.30
C GLY A 141 -24.96 1.67 -9.80
N ALA A 142 -24.75 0.61 -9.03
CA ALA A 142 -25.18 -0.75 -9.37
C ALA A 142 -26.72 -0.92 -9.35
N ASP A 143 -27.39 -0.13 -8.52
CA ASP A 143 -28.84 -0.08 -8.34
C ASP A 143 -29.55 0.85 -9.34
N GLY A 144 -28.80 1.51 -10.22
CA GLY A 144 -29.32 2.50 -11.17
C GLY A 144 -29.59 3.87 -10.53
N VAL A 145 -29.29 4.03 -9.24
CA VAL A 145 -29.28 5.32 -8.55
C VAL A 145 -27.90 5.93 -8.70
N GLY A 146 -27.81 7.24 -8.85
CA GLY A 146 -26.53 7.92 -9.02
C GLY A 146 -26.62 9.38 -8.59
N GLY A 147 -25.56 10.12 -8.84
CA GLY A 147 -25.42 11.52 -8.47
C GLY A 147 -24.78 11.75 -7.10
N GLU A 148 -24.03 10.78 -6.58
CA GLU A 148 -23.45 10.81 -5.24
C GLU A 148 -21.92 10.94 -5.25
N TRP A 149 -21.40 11.67 -4.26
CA TRP A 149 -19.96 11.75 -4.00
C TRP A 149 -19.56 10.56 -3.15
N ASN A 150 -18.59 9.80 -3.61
CA ASN A 150 -18.03 8.68 -2.87
C ASN A 150 -16.78 9.14 -2.09
N ASP A 151 -16.04 8.19 -1.54
CA ASP A 151 -14.87 8.44 -0.70
C ASP A 151 -13.88 9.43 -1.31
N LEU A 152 -13.39 10.34 -0.46
CA LEU A 152 -12.20 11.16 -0.67
C LEU A 152 -10.99 10.38 -0.15
N THR A 153 -10.07 10.04 -1.04
CA THR A 153 -8.83 9.35 -0.71
C THR A 153 -7.64 10.30 -0.76
N MET A 154 -6.70 10.09 0.16
CA MET A 154 -5.45 10.82 0.24
C MET A 154 -4.31 9.83 0.41
N ASP A 155 -3.24 10.02 -0.37
CA ASP A 155 -2.04 9.19 -0.37
C ASP A 155 -0.82 10.12 -0.28
N LEU A 156 0.03 9.92 0.73
CA LEU A 156 1.25 10.65 0.97
C LEU A 156 2.44 9.69 0.96
N GLU A 157 3.43 9.94 0.12
CA GLU A 157 4.75 9.32 0.16
C GLU A 157 5.80 10.42 0.33
N ALA A 158 6.62 10.37 1.38
CA ALA A 158 7.69 11.34 1.58
C ALA A 158 9.00 10.68 2.02
N VAL A 159 10.10 11.18 1.47
CA VAL A 159 11.48 10.81 1.80
C VAL A 159 12.26 12.09 2.08
N PRO A 160 11.98 12.77 3.21
CA PRO A 160 12.60 14.06 3.52
C PRO A 160 14.11 13.91 3.77
N TYR A 161 14.55 12.77 4.28
CA TYR A 161 15.96 12.46 4.53
C TYR A 161 16.31 11.10 3.93
N ASP A 162 17.59 10.87 3.66
CA ASP A 162 18.04 9.57 3.15
C ASP A 162 17.86 8.45 4.19
N TRP A 163 17.55 8.81 5.45
CA TRP A 163 17.29 7.87 6.52
C TRP A 163 15.82 7.75 6.96
N LEU A 164 14.90 8.55 6.39
CA LEU A 164 13.50 8.61 6.81
C LEU A 164 12.56 8.50 5.63
N ARG A 165 11.58 7.61 5.75
CA ARG A 165 10.40 7.57 4.88
C ARG A 165 9.12 7.67 5.71
N VAL A 166 8.16 8.38 5.14
CA VAL A 166 6.82 8.57 5.66
C VAL A 166 5.85 8.14 4.58
N GLU A 167 4.94 7.24 4.93
CA GLU A 167 3.80 6.88 4.09
C GLU A 167 2.52 7.13 4.87
N SER A 168 1.47 7.61 4.22
CA SER A 168 0.16 7.74 4.84
C SER A 168 -0.97 7.65 3.83
N ASP A 169 -1.98 6.89 4.18
CA ASP A 169 -3.23 6.75 3.43
C ASP A 169 -4.39 7.21 4.31
N ALA A 170 -5.33 7.96 3.75
CA ALA A 170 -6.56 8.32 4.44
C ALA A 170 -7.77 8.18 3.52
N THR A 171 -8.88 7.73 4.08
CA THR A 171 -10.18 7.67 3.42
C THR A 171 -11.20 8.43 4.25
N ILE A 172 -11.93 9.35 3.61
CA ILE A 172 -12.97 10.16 4.23
C ILE A 172 -14.27 9.93 3.46
N ASP A 173 -15.32 9.53 4.18
CA ASP A 173 -16.67 9.48 3.64
C ASP A 173 -17.30 10.89 3.70
N PRO A 174 -17.56 11.53 2.56
CA PRO A 174 -18.08 12.89 2.52
C PRO A 174 -19.52 13.00 3.00
N HIS A 175 -20.33 11.92 2.96
CA HIS A 175 -21.73 11.95 3.38
C HIS A 175 -21.88 12.17 4.88
N ILE A 176 -20.97 11.58 5.65
CA ILE A 176 -20.95 11.71 7.11
C ILE A 176 -19.86 12.67 7.60
N GLY A 177 -19.00 13.15 6.70
CA GLY A 177 -17.87 14.04 7.00
C GLY A 177 -16.85 13.43 7.96
N LYS A 178 -16.66 12.11 7.92
CA LYS A 178 -15.80 11.38 8.87
C LYS A 178 -14.78 10.52 8.14
N MET A 179 -13.58 10.48 8.70
CA MET A 179 -12.54 9.55 8.29
C MET A 179 -12.97 8.12 8.58
N THR A 180 -12.97 7.27 7.55
CA THR A 180 -13.32 5.85 7.63
C THR A 180 -12.08 4.98 7.84
N ALA A 181 -10.95 5.38 7.25
CA ALA A 181 -9.67 4.72 7.41
C ALA A 181 -8.52 5.72 7.45
N PHE A 182 -7.47 5.38 8.21
CA PHE A 182 -6.20 6.12 8.23
C PHE A 182 -5.06 5.18 8.54
N ASN A 183 -4.04 5.19 7.70
CA ASN A 183 -2.79 4.50 7.90
C ASN A 183 -1.65 5.50 7.83
N ALA A 184 -0.65 5.32 8.69
CA ALA A 184 0.60 6.07 8.62
C ALA A 184 1.75 5.18 9.05
N ASP A 185 2.78 5.10 8.21
CA ASP A 185 3.99 4.33 8.46
C ASP A 185 5.21 5.28 8.42
N LEU A 186 6.03 5.20 9.47
CA LEU A 186 7.30 5.90 9.59
C LEU A 186 8.41 4.87 9.60
N VAL A 187 9.38 5.05 8.73
CA VAL A 187 10.48 4.11 8.56
C VAL A 187 11.81 4.81 8.63
N PHE A 188 12.62 4.38 9.58
CA PHE A 188 13.94 4.89 9.87
C PHE A 188 14.98 3.80 9.56
N ARG A 189 15.94 4.09 8.70
CA ARG A 189 17.08 3.20 8.36
C ARG A 189 18.03 3.97 7.45
N PRO A 190 19.31 3.65 7.30
CA PRO A 190 20.15 4.34 6.32
C PRO A 190 19.73 4.05 4.86
N ASN A 191 19.89 5.03 3.97
CA ASN A 191 19.66 4.93 2.51
C ASN A 191 18.26 4.42 2.09
N VAL A 192 17.19 4.95 2.69
CA VAL A 192 15.79 4.59 2.37
C VAL A 192 15.37 4.97 0.95
N GLY A 193 15.97 6.02 0.37
CA GLY A 193 15.51 6.64 -0.89
C GLY A 193 15.44 5.70 -2.10
N GLY A 194 16.05 4.52 -2.05
CA GLY A 194 16.02 3.51 -3.12
C GLY A 194 15.04 2.35 -2.92
N LEU A 195 14.29 2.28 -1.82
CA LEU A 195 13.43 1.11 -1.55
C LEU A 195 11.95 1.45 -1.49
N THR A 196 11.11 0.52 -1.92
CA THR A 196 9.68 0.46 -1.61
C THR A 196 9.49 -0.14 -0.20
N THR A 197 8.45 0.28 0.54
CA THR A 197 8.13 -0.23 1.90
C THR A 197 7.91 -1.74 1.98
N SER A 198 7.72 -2.39 0.84
CA SER A 198 7.69 -3.86 0.68
C SER A 198 8.86 -4.60 1.35
N ALA A 199 10.04 -3.99 1.45
CA ALA A 199 11.22 -4.66 2.01
C ALA A 199 11.29 -4.64 3.55
N ILE A 200 10.41 -3.91 4.23
CA ILE A 200 10.58 -3.57 5.65
C ILE A 200 9.46 -4.16 6.51
N SER A 201 8.27 -4.34 5.94
CA SER A 201 7.10 -4.89 6.65
C SER A 201 7.04 -6.42 6.69
N ALA A 202 7.88 -7.12 5.91
CA ALA A 202 7.82 -8.58 5.81
C ALA A 202 9.05 -9.31 6.33
N GLY A 203 10.09 -8.62 6.83
CA GLY A 203 11.40 -9.28 6.95
C GLY A 203 11.82 -9.97 5.63
N GLU A 204 11.23 -9.55 4.50
CA GLU A 204 11.54 -10.01 3.15
C GLU A 204 12.90 -9.42 2.76
N TYR A 205 13.93 -9.98 3.36
CA TYR A 205 15.15 -10.23 2.61
C TYR A 205 14.93 -11.57 1.88
N SER A 206 14.20 -11.47 0.77
CA SER A 206 14.41 -12.37 -0.37
C SER A 206 15.80 -12.05 -0.89
N GLY A 207 16.71 -12.98 -0.68
CA GLY A 207 18.10 -12.84 -1.07
C GLY A 207 18.20 -12.86 -2.58
N LYS A 208 18.40 -11.71 -3.21
CA LYS A 208 19.06 -11.61 -4.50
C LYS A 208 19.99 -10.40 -4.51
N ASP A 209 21.26 -10.72 -4.72
CA ASP A 209 22.34 -9.84 -5.17
C ASP A 209 23.01 -8.89 -4.15
N ASN A 210 24.06 -9.44 -3.54
CA ASN A 210 25.41 -8.88 -3.41
C ASN A 210 25.62 -7.35 -3.51
N GLN A 211 26.34 -6.83 -2.52
CA GLN A 211 27.18 -5.60 -2.52
C GLN A 211 26.60 -4.25 -2.06
N TYR A 212 25.47 -4.23 -1.36
CA TYR A 212 25.11 -3.06 -0.54
C TYR A 212 24.88 -3.50 0.90
N ASN A 213 25.73 -2.98 1.79
CA ASN A 213 25.77 -3.23 3.23
C ASN A 213 24.40 -3.59 3.83
N GLU A 214 24.34 -4.73 4.51
CA GLU A 214 23.32 -5.01 5.52
C GLU A 214 23.23 -3.78 6.43
N LEU A 215 22.10 -3.07 6.35
CA LEU A 215 21.93 -1.82 7.08
C LEU A 215 21.94 -2.13 8.58
N PRO A 216 22.76 -1.42 9.39
CA PRO A 216 23.01 -1.79 10.78
C PRO A 216 21.74 -1.79 11.65
N TRP A 217 20.73 -1.03 11.24
CA TRP A 217 19.48 -0.92 11.95
C TRP A 217 18.32 -0.51 11.04
N VAL A 218 17.12 -0.93 11.43
CA VAL A 218 15.84 -0.51 10.85
C VAL A 218 14.84 -0.34 12.00
N LEU A 219 14.11 0.76 12.02
CA LEU A 219 12.97 1.00 12.91
C LEU A 219 11.75 1.40 12.08
N GLY A 220 10.64 0.70 12.28
CA GLY A 220 9.35 0.97 11.67
C GLY A 220 8.31 1.24 12.74
N LEU A 221 7.50 2.27 12.53
CA LEU A 221 6.33 2.60 13.36
C LEU A 221 5.14 2.72 12.44
N GLY A 222 4.03 2.05 12.76
CA GLY A 222 2.82 2.09 11.95
C GLY A 222 1.59 2.37 12.79
N TRP A 223 0.72 3.26 12.33
CA TRP A 223 -0.61 3.50 12.88
C TRP A 223 -1.64 3.03 11.86
N ARG A 224 -2.60 2.22 12.29
CA ARG A 224 -3.74 1.78 11.46
C ARG A 224 -5.05 2.05 12.19
N TYR A 225 -5.94 2.83 11.57
CA TYR A 225 -7.24 3.19 12.09
C TYR A 225 -8.32 2.79 11.10
N THR A 226 -9.33 2.10 11.62
CA THR A 226 -10.57 1.79 10.88
C THR A 226 -11.75 2.19 11.75
N ARG A 227 -12.59 3.07 11.23
CA ARG A 227 -13.73 3.63 11.95
C ARG A 227 -14.66 2.52 12.44
N ASN A 228 -15.06 2.63 13.70
CA ASN A 228 -15.93 1.65 14.40
C ASN A 228 -15.38 0.22 14.46
N THR A 229 -14.12 0.00 14.08
CA THR A 229 -13.48 -1.32 14.11
C THR A 229 -12.31 -1.31 15.07
N SER A 230 -11.25 -0.55 14.77
CA SER A 230 -10.01 -0.58 15.55
C SER A 230 -9.12 0.65 15.33
N SER A 231 -8.18 0.81 16.24
CA SER A 231 -7.01 1.68 16.14
C SER A 231 -5.83 0.90 16.71
N GLN A 232 -4.84 0.62 15.88
CA GLN A 232 -3.70 -0.21 16.19
C GLN A 232 -2.40 0.56 15.98
N LEU A 233 -1.49 0.42 16.93
CA LEU A 233 -0.11 0.88 16.83
C LEU A 233 0.79 -0.33 16.63
N THR A 234 1.73 -0.22 15.71
CA THR A 234 2.73 -1.26 15.41
C THR A 234 4.12 -0.67 15.51
N MET A 235 5.06 -1.47 15.99
CA MET A 235 6.47 -1.15 16.03
C MET A 235 7.26 -2.37 15.57
N SER A 236 8.23 -2.16 14.70
CA SER A 236 9.17 -3.18 14.24
C SER A 236 10.58 -2.63 14.33
N THR A 237 11.53 -3.41 14.81
CA THR A 237 12.93 -3.00 14.79
C THR A 237 13.83 -4.18 14.47
N GLU A 238 14.88 -3.93 13.70
CA GLU A 238 15.94 -4.90 13.39
C GLU A 238 17.29 -4.24 13.65
N PHE A 239 18.21 -4.99 14.25
CA PHE A 239 19.55 -4.52 14.56
C PHE A 239 20.58 -5.60 14.29
N ASP A 240 21.68 -5.20 13.65
CA ASP A 240 22.86 -6.05 13.49
C ASP A 240 23.78 -5.87 14.71
N LEU A 241 23.97 -6.93 15.48
CA LEU A 241 24.90 -6.95 16.61
C LEU A 241 26.36 -7.14 16.16
N GLY A 242 26.55 -7.53 14.90
CA GLY A 242 27.83 -7.77 14.25
C GLY A 242 27.62 -8.37 12.85
N PRO A 243 28.67 -8.81 12.15
CA PRO A 243 28.61 -9.23 10.73
C PRO A 243 27.84 -10.55 10.49
N LYS A 244 27.19 -11.08 11.53
CA LYS A 244 26.86 -12.49 11.66
C LYS A 244 25.60 -12.74 12.49
N TRP A 245 25.15 -11.74 13.25
CA TRP A 245 24.01 -11.83 14.16
C TRP A 245 23.09 -10.65 13.94
N ARG A 246 21.81 -10.93 13.73
CA ARG A 246 20.73 -9.95 13.65
C ARG A 246 19.66 -10.28 14.66
N ILE A 247 19.17 -9.27 15.35
CA ILE A 247 18.01 -9.38 16.24
C ILE A 247 16.86 -8.57 15.66
N GLY A 248 15.64 -9.07 15.86
CA GLY A 248 14.42 -8.42 15.45
C GLY A 248 13.39 -8.42 16.56
N TYR A 249 12.61 -7.35 16.64
CA TYR A 249 11.48 -7.24 17.55
C TYR A 249 10.29 -6.61 16.83
N TYR A 250 9.12 -7.19 16.99
CA TYR A 250 7.86 -6.68 16.50
C TYR A 250 6.83 -6.65 17.63
N HIS A 251 6.00 -5.62 17.62
CA HIS A 251 4.93 -5.46 18.58
C HIS A 251 3.74 -4.73 17.95
N ALA A 252 2.54 -5.23 18.19
CA ALA A 252 1.29 -4.63 17.81
C ALA A 252 0.36 -4.48 19.02
N LEU A 253 -0.20 -3.28 19.18
CA LEU A 253 -1.11 -2.92 20.26
C LEU A 253 -2.39 -2.31 19.70
N ASP A 254 -3.54 -2.89 20.03
CA ASP A 254 -4.81 -2.23 19.77
C ASP A 254 -5.06 -1.17 20.84
N VAL A 255 -4.77 0.10 20.52
CA VAL A 255 -5.14 1.25 21.35
C VAL A 255 -6.65 1.24 21.63
N LYS A 256 -7.44 0.86 20.62
CA LYS A 256 -8.89 0.69 20.73
C LYS A 256 -9.35 -0.38 19.75
N ARG A 257 -10.25 -1.27 20.17
CA ARG A 257 -10.92 -2.23 19.29
C ARG A 257 -12.36 -2.46 19.73
N PHE A 258 -13.27 -2.64 18.77
CA PHE A 258 -14.63 -3.12 19.03
C PHE A 258 -14.71 -4.61 18.70
N VAL A 259 -15.25 -5.38 19.64
CA VAL A 259 -15.37 -6.84 19.53
C VAL A 259 -16.80 -7.22 19.86
N THR A 260 -17.40 -8.09 19.05
CA THR A 260 -18.68 -8.70 19.39
C THR A 260 -18.41 -9.89 20.30
N GLU A 261 -18.83 -9.78 21.56
CA GLU A 261 -18.83 -10.90 22.49
C GLU A 261 -20.19 -11.60 22.38
N THR A 262 -20.16 -12.89 22.03
CA THR A 262 -21.36 -13.73 21.91
C THR A 262 -21.42 -14.68 23.10
N SER A 263 -22.51 -14.60 23.86
CA SER A 263 -22.93 -15.56 24.88
C SER A 263 -24.10 -16.38 24.31
N PRO A 264 -24.43 -17.57 24.86
CA PRO A 264 -25.57 -18.37 24.38
C PRO A 264 -26.92 -17.63 24.35
N THR A 265 -27.06 -16.53 25.08
CA THR A 265 -28.32 -15.76 25.22
C THR A 265 -28.23 -14.29 24.80
N ASP A 266 -27.04 -13.75 24.51
CA ASP A 266 -26.86 -12.33 24.22
C ASP A 266 -25.61 -12.07 23.38
N SER A 267 -25.67 -11.09 22.48
CA SER A 267 -24.54 -10.63 21.66
C SER A 267 -24.37 -9.14 21.83
N ARG A 268 -23.23 -8.72 22.37
CA ARG A 268 -22.95 -7.32 22.68
C ARG A 268 -21.64 -6.87 22.08
N VAL A 269 -21.60 -5.64 21.60
CA VAL A 269 -20.35 -5.01 21.12
C VAL A 269 -19.63 -4.39 22.30
N VAL A 270 -18.47 -4.93 22.65
CA VAL A 270 -17.62 -4.45 23.73
C VAL A 270 -16.43 -3.69 23.14
N LYS A 271 -16.12 -2.53 23.75
CA LYS A 271 -14.93 -1.74 23.43
C LYS A 271 -13.77 -2.20 24.32
N LYS A 272 -12.71 -2.72 23.72
CA LYS A 272 -11.43 -3.00 24.38
C LYS A 272 -10.45 -1.85 24.14
N ILE A 273 -9.63 -1.53 25.13
CA ILE A 273 -8.65 -0.45 25.11
C ILE A 273 -7.31 -1.03 25.58
N TYR A 274 -6.21 -0.67 24.91
CA TYR A 274 -4.87 -1.20 25.18
C TYR A 274 -4.85 -2.74 25.18
N ASP A 275 -5.46 -3.33 24.15
CA ASP A 275 -5.57 -4.78 23.99
C ASP A 275 -4.36 -5.28 23.19
N PHE A 276 -3.54 -6.13 23.81
CA PHE A 276 -2.32 -6.71 23.23
C PHE A 276 -2.64 -7.48 21.94
N ALA A 277 -2.07 -7.16 20.78
CA ALA A 277 -2.36 -7.88 19.53
C ALA A 277 -1.36 -8.99 19.23
N ASP A 278 -0.09 -8.62 19.14
CA ASP A 278 0.97 -9.49 18.67
C ASP A 278 2.33 -9.00 19.19
N GLN A 279 3.23 -9.93 19.45
CA GLN A 279 4.62 -9.68 19.78
C GLN A 279 5.48 -10.78 19.20
N GLN A 280 6.61 -10.39 18.60
CA GLN A 280 7.55 -11.34 18.03
C GLN A 280 8.98 -10.92 18.34
N PHE A 281 9.79 -11.89 18.75
CA PHE A 281 11.25 -11.76 18.89
C PHE A 281 11.92 -12.67 17.87
N ARG A 282 12.96 -12.14 17.20
CA ARG A 282 13.72 -12.87 16.19
C ARG A 282 15.20 -12.78 16.50
N ILE A 283 15.89 -13.91 16.38
CA ILE A 283 17.35 -13.98 16.42
C ILE A 283 17.82 -14.76 15.21
N ARG A 284 18.55 -14.09 14.32
CA ARG A 284 19.12 -14.67 13.10
C ARG A 284 20.63 -14.78 13.23
N ARG A 285 21.17 -15.92 12.79
CA ARG A 285 22.59 -16.18 12.69
C ARG A 285 22.98 -16.52 11.25
N ASP A 286 23.97 -15.81 10.72
CA ASP A 286 24.50 -16.05 9.38
C ASP A 286 25.73 -16.99 9.37
N PHE A 287 25.56 -18.22 8.89
CA PHE A 287 26.66 -19.18 8.73
C PHE A 287 27.23 -19.13 7.30
N HIS A 288 28.27 -19.91 7.02
CA HIS A 288 28.96 -19.86 5.73
C HIS A 288 27.99 -20.14 4.56
N GLU A 289 27.19 -21.21 4.66
CA GLU A 289 26.35 -21.71 3.56
C GLU A 289 24.84 -21.67 3.88
N TRP A 290 24.47 -21.26 5.09
CA TRP A 290 23.08 -21.28 5.55
C TRP A 290 22.84 -20.25 6.65
N THR A 291 21.58 -19.94 6.92
CA THR A 291 21.17 -19.09 8.04
C THR A 291 20.26 -19.87 8.98
N ALA A 292 20.44 -19.67 10.28
CA ALA A 292 19.48 -20.11 11.29
C ALA A 292 18.67 -18.90 11.77
N GLU A 293 17.39 -19.09 12.01
CA GLU A 293 16.54 -18.10 12.64
C GLU A 293 15.67 -18.75 13.71
N LEU A 294 15.70 -18.19 14.91
CA LEU A 294 14.77 -18.52 15.99
C LEU A 294 13.75 -17.39 16.09
N ILE A 295 12.48 -17.75 16.02
CA ILE A 295 11.36 -16.82 16.12
C ILE A 295 10.48 -17.26 17.28
N TYR A 296 10.27 -16.37 18.23
CA TYR A 296 9.28 -16.55 19.30
C TYR A 296 8.18 -15.53 19.13
N GLY A 297 6.94 -15.97 19.02
CA GLY A 297 5.76 -15.14 18.78
C GLY A 297 4.68 -15.39 19.82
N ILE A 298 3.97 -14.33 20.20
CA ILE A 298 2.80 -14.38 21.08
C ILE A 298 1.66 -13.69 20.34
N GLU A 299 0.65 -14.43 19.92
CA GLU A 299 -0.52 -13.89 19.23
C GLU A 299 -1.77 -14.06 20.12
N ARG A 300 -2.60 -13.02 20.20
CA ARG A 300 -3.77 -13.00 21.10
C ARG A 300 -4.68 -14.23 20.97
N GLN A 301 -4.90 -14.73 19.76
CA GLN A 301 -5.84 -15.83 19.49
C GLN A 301 -5.17 -17.20 19.42
N GLU A 302 -3.88 -17.26 19.12
CA GLU A 302 -3.16 -18.51 18.85
C GLU A 302 -2.18 -18.90 19.97
N GLY A 303 -1.96 -17.99 20.93
CA GLY A 303 -1.07 -18.24 22.07
C GLY A 303 0.39 -18.05 21.69
N GLU A 304 1.25 -18.89 22.26
CA GLU A 304 2.70 -18.80 22.07
C GLU A 304 3.17 -19.75 20.97
N THR A 305 4.07 -19.27 20.11
CA THR A 305 4.68 -20.03 19.02
C THR A 305 6.19 -19.90 19.09
N LEU A 306 6.89 -21.03 18.96
CA LEU A 306 8.33 -21.09 18.79
C LEU A 306 8.65 -21.74 17.43
N LEU A 307 9.31 -21.00 16.54
CA LEU A 307 9.68 -21.45 15.21
C LEU A 307 11.20 -21.42 15.02
N LEU A 308 11.73 -22.50 14.46
CA LEU A 308 13.12 -22.62 14.05
C LEU A 308 13.18 -22.75 12.53
N LEU A 309 13.81 -21.78 11.87
CA LEU A 309 13.96 -21.73 10.41
C LEU A 309 15.42 -21.95 10.02
N PHE A 310 15.64 -22.82 9.03
CA PHE A 310 16.93 -23.05 8.41
C PHE A 310 16.83 -22.73 6.92
N ARG A 311 17.68 -21.84 6.41
CA ARG A 311 17.68 -21.46 4.99
C ARG A 311 19.06 -21.68 4.38
N LEU A 312 19.15 -22.51 3.35
CA LEU A 312 20.38 -22.71 2.59
C LEU A 312 20.60 -21.53 1.63
N LYS A 313 21.80 -20.95 1.64
CA LYS A 313 22.16 -19.85 0.71
C LYS A 313 22.25 -20.30 -0.74
N ALA A 314 22.47 -21.59 -0.97
CA ALA A 314 22.54 -22.19 -2.31
C ALA A 314 21.18 -22.26 -3.03
N PHE A 315 20.08 -22.12 -2.31
CA PHE A 315 18.72 -22.18 -2.86
C PHE A 315 17.86 -21.04 -2.29
N PRO A 316 18.09 -19.79 -2.72
CA PRO A 316 17.41 -18.61 -2.16
C PRO A 316 15.89 -18.58 -2.43
N ASP A 317 15.40 -19.32 -3.44
CA ASP A 317 14.04 -19.24 -3.97
C ASP A 317 13.14 -20.45 -3.58
N MET A 318 13.22 -20.97 -2.35
CA MET A 318 12.24 -22.00 -1.92
C MET A 318 10.92 -21.34 -1.44
N PRO A 319 9.75 -21.67 -2.04
CA PRO A 319 8.49 -20.95 -1.85
C PRO A 319 7.70 -21.43 -0.63
N PHE A 320 8.37 -21.58 0.52
CA PHE A 320 7.69 -21.94 1.76
C PHE A 320 7.34 -20.66 2.54
N GLU A 321 6.13 -20.14 2.32
CA GLU A 321 5.55 -19.05 3.11
C GLU A 321 4.87 -19.63 4.37
N PHE A 322 5.59 -19.63 5.49
CA PHE A 322 5.04 -19.88 6.83
C PHE A 322 5.00 -18.62 7.71
N GLN A 323 5.26 -17.46 7.10
CA GLN A 323 5.35 -16.18 7.78
C GLN A 323 3.98 -15.50 7.81
N LYS A 324 3.51 -15.13 8.99
CA LYS A 324 2.45 -14.13 9.13
C LYS A 324 3.10 -12.75 9.15
N GLY A 325 2.81 -11.97 8.13
CA GLY A 325 3.19 -10.57 7.98
C GLY A 325 2.01 -9.77 7.44
N TYR A 326 2.03 -8.46 7.65
CA TYR A 326 0.99 -7.55 7.13
C TYR A 326 0.85 -7.68 5.60
N HIS A 327 -0.38 -7.82 5.11
CA HIS A 327 -0.65 -7.94 3.67
C HIS A 327 -0.67 -6.56 2.97
N GLN A 328 0.14 -6.48 1.92
CA GLN A 328 0.43 -5.35 1.03
C GLN A 328 -0.79 -4.52 0.56
N PRO A 329 -0.71 -3.18 0.64
CA PRO A 329 -1.23 -2.27 -0.36
C PRO A 329 -0.23 -2.15 -1.54
N LYS A 330 -0.70 -2.33 -2.77
CA LYS A 330 0.15 -2.27 -3.97
C LYS A 330 0.35 -0.82 -4.40
N ALA A 331 1.54 -0.26 -4.19
CA ALA A 331 1.97 0.98 -4.82
C ALA A 331 2.65 0.69 -6.18
N GLY A 332 2.21 1.41 -7.23
CA GLY A 332 2.97 1.61 -8.47
C GLY A 332 3.10 0.40 -9.41
N ARG A 333 2.04 0.07 -10.17
CA ARG A 333 2.22 -0.69 -11.41
C ARG A 333 2.85 0.24 -12.45
N ASN A 334 4.11 -0.03 -12.76
CA ASN A 334 4.82 0.52 -13.91
C ASN A 334 3.94 0.48 -15.16
N PHE A 335 3.73 1.62 -15.80
CA PHE A 335 3.43 1.63 -17.22
C PHE A 335 4.64 1.04 -17.96
N PRO A 336 4.44 0.11 -18.91
CA PRO A 336 5.55 -0.48 -19.65
C PRO A 336 6.35 0.62 -20.33
N LYS A 337 7.68 0.54 -20.21
CA LYS A 337 8.57 1.24 -21.11
C LYS A 337 8.47 0.55 -22.48
N GLN A 338 8.10 1.35 -23.47
CA GLN A 338 8.12 1.14 -24.92
C GLN A 338 7.11 0.14 -25.48
#